data_AF-A0A3C1GR44-F1
#
_entry.id   AF-A0A3C1GR44-F1
#
_cell.length_a   1.000
_cell.length_b   1.000
_cell.length_c   1.000
_cell.angle_alpha   90.00
_cell.angle_beta   90.00
_cell.angle_gamma   90.00
#
_symmetry.space_group_name_H-M   'P 1'
#
loop_
_entity.id
_entity.type
_entity.pdbx_description
1 polymer ?
#
loop_
_entity_poly.entity_id
_entity_poly.type
_entity_poly.pdbx_seq_one_letter_code
_entity_poly.pdbx_strand_id
1 'polypeptide(L)'
;LSVAGMKKYIKAHDLQGKNCVGIICGANMNFDRLRYIAERTEIGEKKEAIFGVTIPEQTGAFLNFCRSLHGRNITEFNYRADSQKSPDSMEPASIFVGIALKEGEKERHTISKQLADDGYTAHDLTDDDIAKSHIRHLIGGHAHVENEQLLKVVFPERPGALLTFLEKLGDDFNITLFHYRNHGAAEGRVLVGLQASMSNSRQLQDALLDIGYDCTMLNDNVAYQLFLK
;
A
#
# COMPACT_ATOMS: atom_id res chain seq x y z
N LEU A 1 -17.39 -2.32 -24.94
CA LEU A 1 -17.19 -1.33 -26.03
C LEU A 1 -18.45 -0.52 -26.33
N SER A 2 -19.58 -1.16 -26.66
CA SER A 2 -20.86 -0.49 -26.98
C SER A 2 -21.32 0.52 -25.92
N VAL A 3 -21.31 0.13 -24.64
CA VAL A 3 -21.66 1.02 -23.52
C VAL A 3 -20.70 2.22 -23.40
N ALA A 4 -19.40 2.03 -23.62
CA ALA A 4 -18.42 3.12 -23.54
C ALA A 4 -18.63 4.15 -24.65
N GLY A 5 -18.84 3.68 -25.90
CA GLY A 5 -19.17 4.54 -27.03
C GLY A 5 -20.49 5.30 -26.81
N MET A 6 -21.50 4.62 -26.29
CA MET A 6 -22.78 5.21 -25.93
C MET A 6 -22.64 6.31 -24.87
N LYS A 7 -21.94 6.05 -23.74
CA LYS A 7 -21.66 7.06 -22.71
C LYS A 7 -20.96 8.30 -23.28
N LYS A 8 -19.95 8.09 -24.13
CA LYS A 8 -19.24 9.18 -24.82
C LYS A 8 -20.17 9.99 -25.71
N TYR A 9 -21.04 9.33 -26.47
CA TYR A 9 -21.97 9.98 -27.38
C TYR A 9 -23.05 10.79 -26.65
N ILE A 10 -23.63 10.22 -25.58
CA ILE A 10 -24.61 10.90 -24.72
C ILE A 10 -24.02 12.18 -24.15
N LYS A 11 -22.80 12.10 -23.58
CA LYS A 11 -22.11 13.27 -23.02
C LYS A 11 -21.79 14.33 -24.08
N ALA A 12 -21.36 13.92 -25.27
CA ALA A 12 -20.99 14.84 -26.34
C ALA A 12 -22.19 15.59 -26.95
N HIS A 13 -23.41 15.04 -26.86
CA HIS A 13 -24.62 15.60 -27.47
C HIS A 13 -25.68 16.03 -26.43
N ASP A 14 -25.32 16.04 -25.14
CA ASP A 14 -26.20 16.36 -24.01
C ASP A 14 -27.58 15.68 -24.09
N LEU A 15 -27.59 14.39 -24.44
CA LEU A 15 -28.83 13.66 -24.64
C LEU A 15 -29.51 13.37 -23.30
N GLN A 16 -30.72 13.90 -23.11
CA GLN A 16 -31.54 13.68 -21.93
C GLN A 16 -32.87 13.00 -22.29
N GLY A 17 -33.38 12.14 -21.41
CA GLY A 17 -34.68 11.48 -21.57
C GLY A 17 -34.80 10.52 -22.77
N LYS A 18 -33.68 10.01 -23.30
CA LYS A 18 -33.67 9.05 -24.41
C LYS A 18 -33.43 7.62 -23.93
N ASN A 19 -34.02 6.66 -24.63
CA ASN A 19 -33.71 5.25 -24.46
C ASN A 19 -32.50 4.89 -25.32
N CYS A 20 -31.41 4.44 -24.70
CA CYS A 20 -30.21 4.02 -25.39
C CYS A 20 -29.98 2.52 -25.18
N VAL A 21 -29.66 1.80 -26.27
CA VAL A 21 -29.44 0.34 -26.24
C VAL A 21 -28.02 0.03 -26.69
N GLY A 22 -27.32 -0.80 -25.91
CA GLY A 22 -25.97 -1.26 -26.22
C GLY A 22 -25.98 -2.76 -26.45
N ILE A 23 -25.37 -3.22 -27.55
CA ILE A 23 -25.25 -4.64 -27.88
C ILE A 23 -23.99 -5.20 -27.22
N ILE A 24 -24.11 -6.31 -26.51
CA ILE A 24 -22.97 -7.09 -25.99
C ILE A 24 -22.64 -8.16 -27.05
N CYS A 25 -21.63 -7.90 -27.88
CA CYS A 25 -21.28 -8.78 -29.00
C CYS A 25 -20.33 -9.94 -28.65
N GLY A 26 -19.86 -10.02 -27.40
CA GLY A 26 -19.00 -11.13 -26.96
C GLY A 26 -18.60 -11.04 -25.50
N ALA A 27 -18.31 -12.21 -24.92
CA ALA A 27 -17.83 -12.39 -23.54
C ALA A 27 -16.56 -13.26 -23.49
N ASN A 28 -15.82 -13.37 -24.60
CA ASN A 28 -14.60 -14.16 -24.66
C ASN A 28 -13.46 -13.43 -23.91
N MET A 29 -13.46 -13.59 -22.60
CA MET A 29 -12.47 -13.05 -21.68
C MET A 29 -11.90 -14.19 -20.85
N ASN A 30 -10.58 -14.24 -20.73
CA ASN A 30 -9.93 -15.08 -19.73
C ASN A 30 -9.81 -14.32 -18.40
N PHE A 31 -9.56 -15.06 -17.32
CA PHE A 31 -9.43 -14.48 -15.99
C PHE A 31 -8.26 -13.49 -15.87
N ASP A 32 -7.17 -13.70 -16.61
CA ASP A 32 -6.04 -12.77 -16.63
C ASP A 32 -6.43 -11.38 -17.18
N ARG A 33 -7.26 -11.36 -18.22
CA ARG A 33 -7.74 -10.10 -18.82
C ARG A 33 -8.76 -9.39 -17.93
N LEU A 34 -9.51 -10.14 -17.10
CA LEU A 34 -10.36 -9.54 -16.06
C LEU A 34 -9.52 -8.78 -15.03
N ARG A 35 -8.39 -9.35 -14.59
CA ARG A 35 -7.47 -8.66 -13.67
C ARG A 35 -6.94 -7.36 -14.27
N TYR A 36 -6.45 -7.41 -15.52
CA TYR A 36 -5.98 -6.20 -16.22
C TYR A 36 -7.07 -5.13 -16.34
N ILE A 37 -8.31 -5.53 -16.64
CA ILE A 37 -9.44 -4.61 -16.75
C ILE A 37 -9.82 -4.04 -15.38
N ALA A 38 -9.83 -4.84 -14.32
CA ALA A 38 -10.09 -4.38 -12.96
C ALA A 38 -9.06 -3.33 -12.53
N GLU A 39 -7.76 -3.65 -12.69
CA GLU A 39 -6.65 -2.73 -12.37
C GLU A 39 -6.77 -1.41 -13.17
N ARG A 40 -7.07 -1.48 -14.48
CA ARG A 40 -7.25 -0.27 -15.31
C ARG A 40 -8.51 0.52 -14.98
N THR A 41 -9.58 -0.14 -14.55
CA THR A 41 -10.82 0.51 -14.17
C THR A 41 -10.64 1.25 -12.85
N GLU A 42 -9.94 0.66 -11.89
CA GLU A 42 -9.59 1.29 -10.61
C GLU A 42 -8.72 2.54 -10.82
N ILE A 43 -7.71 2.45 -11.71
CA ILE A 43 -6.89 3.60 -12.14
C ILE A 43 -7.75 4.70 -12.80
N GLY A 44 -8.71 4.31 -13.65
CA GLY A 44 -9.54 5.26 -14.42
C GLY A 44 -10.71 5.87 -13.65
N GLU A 45 -11.19 5.20 -12.59
CA GLU A 45 -12.34 5.64 -11.79
C GLU A 45 -11.97 6.55 -10.62
N LYS A 46 -10.67 6.88 -10.43
CA LYS A 46 -10.19 7.75 -9.34
C LYS A 46 -10.69 7.32 -7.96
N LYS A 47 -10.72 6.00 -7.75
CA LYS A 47 -11.16 5.36 -6.50
C LYS A 47 -10.05 5.21 -5.47
N GLU A 48 -8.81 5.50 -5.86
CA GLU A 48 -7.62 5.42 -5.03
C GLU A 48 -6.81 6.70 -5.25
N ALA A 49 -6.32 7.31 -4.17
CA ALA A 49 -5.25 8.30 -4.21
C ALA A 49 -3.93 7.62 -3.87
N ILE A 50 -2.87 8.01 -4.57
CA ILE A 50 -1.51 7.50 -4.34
C ILE A 50 -0.64 8.67 -3.93
N PHE A 51 0.09 8.50 -2.83
CA PHE A 51 1.03 9.48 -2.31
C PHE A 51 2.41 8.86 -2.07
N GLY A 52 3.45 9.59 -2.46
CA GLY A 52 4.80 9.39 -1.92
C GLY A 52 4.98 10.33 -0.75
N VAL A 53 5.10 9.79 0.47
CA VAL A 53 5.22 10.59 1.69
C VAL A 53 6.57 10.40 2.33
N THR A 54 7.16 11.50 2.77
CA THR A 54 8.43 11.54 3.47
C THR A 54 8.18 11.48 4.98
N ILE A 55 8.72 10.47 5.67
CA ILE A 55 8.62 10.28 7.12
C ILE A 55 10.02 10.21 7.74
N PRO A 56 10.19 10.57 9.02
CA PRO A 56 11.47 10.37 9.71
C PRO A 56 11.78 8.87 9.84
N GLU A 57 13.03 8.48 9.62
CA GLU A 57 13.50 7.10 9.78
C GLU A 57 13.78 6.80 11.27
N GLN A 58 12.72 6.77 12.06
CA GLN A 58 12.77 6.51 13.50
C GLN A 58 11.64 5.57 13.92
N THR A 59 11.83 4.85 15.03
CA THR A 59 10.83 3.92 15.53
C THR A 59 9.52 4.62 15.87
N GLY A 60 8.39 3.99 15.53
CA GLY A 60 7.06 4.57 15.69
C GLY A 60 6.63 5.58 14.61
N ALA A 61 7.51 6.00 13.70
CA ALA A 61 7.14 6.93 12.61
C ALA A 61 6.01 6.38 11.71
N PHE A 62 6.08 5.09 11.39
CA PHE A 62 5.05 4.37 10.63
C PHE A 62 3.69 4.41 11.32
N LEU A 63 3.68 4.08 12.61
CA LEU A 63 2.46 4.07 13.40
C LEU A 63 1.85 5.47 13.51
N ASN A 64 2.69 6.49 13.75
CA ASN A 64 2.24 7.89 13.81
C ASN A 64 1.66 8.37 12.47
N PHE A 65 2.29 8.00 11.36
CA PHE A 65 1.75 8.29 10.03
C PHE A 65 0.43 7.56 9.78
N CYS A 66 0.30 6.27 10.12
CA CYS A 66 -0.97 5.57 9.98
C CYS A 66 -2.09 6.19 10.85
N ARG A 67 -1.75 6.74 12.02
CA ARG A 67 -2.69 7.49 12.87
C ARG A 67 -3.12 8.81 12.24
N SER A 68 -2.20 9.56 11.59
CA SER A 68 -2.53 10.82 10.90
C SER A 68 -3.47 10.64 9.71
N LEU A 69 -3.62 9.42 9.20
CA LEU A 69 -4.61 9.12 8.17
C LEU A 69 -6.06 9.04 8.70
N HIS A 70 -6.29 9.17 10.02
CA HIS A 70 -7.61 9.29 10.65
C HIS A 70 -8.60 8.16 10.28
N GLY A 71 -8.11 6.91 10.21
CA GLY A 71 -8.96 5.75 9.93
C GLY A 71 -9.43 5.62 8.47
N ARG A 72 -8.84 6.40 7.54
CA ARG A 72 -9.02 6.18 6.10
C ARG A 72 -8.54 4.80 5.70
N ASN A 73 -9.17 4.23 4.68
CA ASN A 73 -8.87 2.87 4.24
C ASN A 73 -7.61 2.86 3.38
N ILE A 74 -6.52 2.31 3.93
CA ILE A 74 -5.24 2.17 3.25
C ILE A 74 -5.35 0.96 2.31
N THR A 75 -5.12 1.18 1.02
CA THR A 75 -5.12 0.13 0.00
C THR A 75 -3.71 -0.39 -0.27
N GLU A 76 -2.69 0.47 -0.13
CA GLU A 76 -1.30 0.11 -0.27
C GLU A 76 -0.43 0.84 0.75
N PHE A 77 0.58 0.13 1.24
CA PHE A 77 1.57 0.70 2.13
C PHE A 77 2.90 0.00 1.90
N ASN A 78 3.82 0.66 1.19
CA ASN A 78 5.09 0.07 0.77
C ASN A 78 6.28 0.94 1.18
N TYR A 79 7.32 0.30 1.70
CA TYR A 79 8.54 0.91 2.20
C TYR A 79 9.71 -0.08 2.17
N ARG A 80 10.92 0.45 1.93
CA ARG A 80 12.19 -0.22 2.17
C ARG A 80 13.16 0.79 2.77
N ALA A 81 13.88 0.37 3.81
CA ALA A 81 15.03 1.09 4.32
C ALA A 81 16.14 1.19 3.26
N ASP A 82 16.83 2.31 3.21
CA ASP A 82 17.97 2.50 2.29
C ASP A 82 19.26 2.08 2.99
N SER A 83 19.96 1.09 2.43
CA SER A 83 21.16 0.53 3.04
C SER A 83 22.41 1.39 2.98
N GLN A 84 22.41 2.47 2.20
CA GLN A 84 23.53 3.42 2.25
C GLN A 84 23.43 4.39 3.43
N LYS A 85 22.32 4.32 4.16
CA LYS A 85 22.00 5.25 5.24
C LYS A 85 22.07 4.48 6.56
N SER A 86 22.77 5.06 7.53
CA SER A 86 22.90 4.42 8.84
C SER A 86 21.52 4.32 9.51
N PRO A 87 21.25 3.30 10.35
CA PRO A 87 19.99 3.18 11.09
C PRO A 87 19.69 4.40 11.97
N ASP A 88 20.72 5.17 12.35
CA ASP A 88 20.63 6.42 13.11
C ASP A 88 20.70 7.68 12.24
N SER A 89 20.66 7.55 10.91
CA SER A 89 20.64 8.70 10.03
C SER A 89 19.26 9.36 10.10
N MET A 90 19.22 10.62 10.53
CA MET A 90 18.02 11.48 10.50
C MET A 90 17.49 11.77 9.07
N GLU A 91 17.98 11.04 8.06
CA GLU A 91 17.52 11.24 6.69
C GLU A 91 16.13 10.64 6.51
N PRO A 92 15.27 11.30 5.73
CA PRO A 92 13.89 10.90 5.72
C PRO A 92 13.64 9.71 4.78
N ALA A 93 12.85 8.76 5.27
CA ALA A 93 12.33 7.62 4.54
C ALA A 93 11.19 8.06 3.61
N SER A 94 11.07 7.42 2.45
CA SER A 94 9.93 7.62 1.54
C SER A 94 9.01 6.40 1.58
N ILE A 95 7.76 6.62 1.97
CA ILE A 95 6.71 5.62 1.95
C ILE A 95 5.79 5.84 0.75
N PHE A 96 5.34 4.75 0.15
CA PHE A 96 4.34 4.78 -0.91
C PHE A 96 3.01 4.30 -0.34
N VAL A 97 1.99 5.15 -0.44
CA VAL A 97 0.72 4.96 0.25
C VAL A 97 -0.42 5.09 -0.73
N GLY A 98 -1.23 4.04 -0.82
CA GLY A 98 -2.53 4.05 -1.50
C GLY A 98 -3.65 4.24 -0.49
N ILE A 99 -4.59 5.13 -0.78
CA ILE A 99 -5.76 5.41 0.06
C ILE A 99 -7.02 5.32 -0.79
N ALA A 100 -7.97 4.47 -0.39
CA ALA A 100 -9.27 4.39 -1.06
C ALA A 100 -10.07 5.68 -0.84
N LEU A 101 -10.64 6.19 -1.93
CA LEU A 101 -11.46 7.40 -1.97
C LEU A 101 -12.94 7.02 -2.10
N LYS A 102 -13.78 7.68 -1.32
CA LYS A 102 -15.24 7.66 -1.40
C LYS A 102 -15.79 8.87 -2.13
N GLU A 103 -15.17 10.05 -1.95
CA GLU A 103 -15.61 11.31 -2.58
C GLU A 103 -14.71 11.76 -3.74
N GLY A 104 -13.82 10.87 -4.19
CA GLY A 104 -12.92 11.09 -5.31
C GLY A 104 -12.01 12.31 -5.11
N GLU A 105 -11.99 13.22 -6.08
CA GLU A 105 -11.08 14.37 -6.11
C GLU A 105 -11.18 15.28 -4.88
N LYS A 106 -12.38 15.50 -4.32
CA LYS A 106 -12.55 16.38 -3.16
C LYS A 106 -11.82 15.82 -1.93
N GLU A 107 -11.97 14.52 -1.71
CA GLU A 107 -11.30 13.82 -0.60
C GLU A 107 -9.79 13.75 -0.82
N ARG A 108 -9.33 13.52 -2.05
CA ARG A 108 -7.91 13.56 -2.42
C ARG A 108 -7.24 14.88 -2.03
N HIS A 109 -7.85 16.01 -2.38
CA HIS A 109 -7.34 17.34 -1.99
C HIS A 109 -7.36 17.56 -0.48
N THR A 110 -8.39 17.04 0.19
CA THR A 110 -8.49 17.11 1.66
C THR A 110 -7.37 16.32 2.33
N ILE A 111 -7.04 15.13 1.82
CA ILE A 111 -5.93 14.30 2.32
C ILE A 111 -4.59 15.02 2.10
N SER A 112 -4.34 15.55 0.90
CA SER A 112 -3.09 16.27 0.60
C SER A 112 -2.90 17.46 1.54
N LYS A 113 -3.95 18.25 1.78
CA LYS A 113 -3.90 19.36 2.72
C LYS A 113 -3.65 18.89 4.16
N GLN A 114 -4.37 17.86 4.61
CA GLN A 114 -4.20 17.29 5.95
C GLN A 114 -2.75 16.83 6.18
N LEU A 115 -2.15 16.12 5.22
CA LEU A 115 -0.77 15.65 5.33
C LEU A 115 0.22 16.82 5.46
N ALA A 116 -0.01 17.91 4.72
CA ALA A 116 0.80 19.12 4.83
C ALA A 116 0.60 19.82 6.19
N ASP A 117 -0.64 19.92 6.66
CA ASP A 117 -0.98 20.51 7.97
C ASP A 117 -0.37 19.70 9.13
N ASP A 118 -0.24 18.37 8.97
CA ASP A 118 0.42 17.46 9.91
C ASP A 118 1.96 17.48 9.80
N GLY A 119 2.53 18.28 8.90
CA GLY A 119 3.97 18.48 8.73
C GLY A 119 4.66 17.44 7.84
N TYR A 120 3.91 16.61 7.11
CA TYR A 120 4.49 15.66 6.16
C TYR A 120 4.72 16.29 4.78
N THR A 121 5.87 15.98 4.18
CA THR A 121 6.11 16.26 2.75
C THR A 121 5.48 15.13 1.95
N ALA A 122 4.34 15.39 1.31
CA ALA A 122 3.60 14.43 0.50
C ALA A 122 3.52 14.86 -0.96
N HIS A 123 3.91 13.97 -1.86
CA HIS A 123 3.76 14.11 -3.31
C HIS A 123 2.56 13.31 -3.79
N ASP A 124 1.61 13.97 -4.44
CA ASP A 124 0.46 13.31 -5.03
C ASP A 124 0.84 12.67 -6.37
N LEU A 125 0.81 11.34 -6.42
CA LEU A 125 1.18 10.51 -7.56
C LEU A 125 -0.05 9.87 -8.22
N THR A 126 -1.26 10.29 -7.85
CA THR A 126 -2.51 9.64 -8.29
C THR A 126 -2.71 9.70 -9.81
N ASP A 127 -2.25 10.76 -10.45
CA ASP A 127 -2.31 10.93 -11.92
C ASP A 127 -1.02 10.47 -12.62
N ASP A 128 -0.02 9.96 -11.89
CA ASP A 128 1.23 9.46 -12.46
C ASP A 128 1.07 8.03 -12.95
N ASP A 129 1.10 7.86 -14.28
CA ASP A 129 0.96 6.56 -14.92
C ASP A 129 2.11 5.61 -14.60
N ILE A 130 3.35 6.12 -14.44
CA ILE A 130 4.52 5.31 -14.10
C ILE A 130 4.42 4.82 -12.66
N ALA A 131 3.96 5.69 -11.75
CA ALA A 131 3.72 5.32 -10.35
C ALA A 131 2.71 4.16 -10.25
N LYS A 132 1.59 4.29 -10.96
CA LYS A 132 0.47 3.31 -10.95
C LYS A 132 0.77 2.01 -11.67
N SER A 133 1.57 2.04 -12.74
CA SER A 133 1.81 0.85 -13.58
C SER A 133 3.11 0.12 -13.24
N HIS A 134 4.11 0.82 -12.71
CA HIS A 134 5.44 0.27 -12.49
C HIS A 134 5.92 0.46 -11.05
N ILE A 135 6.05 1.69 -10.54
CA ILE A 135 6.73 1.94 -9.26
C ILE A 135 6.07 1.20 -8.10
N ARG A 136 4.74 1.13 -8.05
CA ARG A 136 4.01 0.38 -7.00
C ARG A 136 4.41 -1.10 -6.90
N HIS A 137 4.98 -1.67 -7.96
CA HIS A 137 5.45 -3.06 -8.02
C HIS A 137 6.97 -3.20 -7.83
N LEU A 138 7.71 -2.09 -7.76
CA LEU A 138 9.16 -2.07 -7.67
C LEU A 138 9.67 -1.61 -6.30
N ILE A 139 8.80 -1.05 -5.46
CA ILE A 139 9.14 -0.66 -4.09
C ILE A 139 9.41 -1.92 -3.27
N GLY A 140 10.59 -1.98 -2.66
CA GLY A 140 11.18 -3.20 -2.13
C GLY A 140 12.67 -3.14 -2.40
N GLY A 141 13.16 -3.75 -3.47
CA GLY A 141 14.57 -3.66 -3.87
C GLY A 141 15.55 -4.18 -2.80
N HIS A 142 16.83 -4.15 -3.17
CA HIS A 142 17.92 -4.59 -2.29
C HIS A 142 18.20 -3.56 -1.22
N ALA A 143 18.31 -4.02 0.02
CA ALA A 143 18.92 -3.24 1.09
C ALA A 143 19.82 -4.14 1.93
N HIS A 144 21.08 -3.74 2.05
CA HIS A 144 22.05 -4.32 2.97
C HIS A 144 21.75 -3.94 4.42
N VAL A 145 20.77 -4.61 5.02
CA VAL A 145 20.37 -4.41 6.42
C VAL A 145 20.89 -5.57 7.28
N GLU A 146 21.66 -5.26 8.32
CA GLU A 146 22.16 -6.27 9.25
C GLU A 146 21.05 -6.80 10.16
N ASN A 147 21.05 -8.11 10.40
CA ASN A 147 20.12 -8.81 11.29
C ASN A 147 18.63 -8.62 10.92
N GLU A 148 18.33 -8.39 9.65
CA GLU A 148 16.95 -8.34 9.17
C GLU A 148 16.28 -9.72 9.27
N GLN A 149 15.12 -9.75 9.91
CA GLN A 149 14.22 -10.90 9.98
C GLN A 149 13.01 -10.62 9.10
N LEU A 150 12.77 -11.48 8.09
CA LEU A 150 11.64 -11.33 7.19
C LEU A 150 10.45 -12.16 7.67
N LEU A 151 9.30 -11.51 7.76
CA LEU A 151 8.06 -12.05 8.27
C LEU A 151 6.94 -11.85 7.27
N LYS A 152 6.16 -12.90 7.03
CA LYS A 152 4.86 -12.80 6.37
C LYS A 152 3.78 -12.89 7.45
N VAL A 153 2.94 -11.86 7.53
CA VAL A 153 1.82 -11.79 8.46
C VAL A 153 0.52 -11.83 7.68
N VAL A 154 -0.42 -12.66 8.13
CA VAL A 154 -1.77 -12.76 7.58
C VAL A 154 -2.79 -12.41 8.66
N PHE A 155 -3.63 -11.42 8.39
CA PHE A 155 -4.72 -11.02 9.28
C PHE A 155 -6.04 -10.85 8.54
N PRO A 156 -7.19 -10.98 9.23
CA PRO A 156 -8.49 -10.71 8.64
C PRO A 156 -8.56 -9.25 8.16
N GLU A 157 -8.89 -9.05 6.88
CA GLU A 157 -8.95 -7.72 6.29
C GLU A 157 -10.22 -7.01 6.76
N ARG A 158 -10.06 -5.85 7.41
CA ARG A 158 -11.14 -4.99 7.91
C ARG A 158 -10.64 -3.55 8.03
N PRO A 159 -11.52 -2.54 8.00
CA PRO A 159 -11.11 -1.16 8.18
C PRO A 159 -10.24 -0.99 9.44
N GLY A 160 -9.04 -0.45 9.26
CA GLY A 160 -8.06 -0.24 10.34
C GLY A 160 -7.22 -1.47 10.73
N ALA A 161 -7.35 -2.61 10.04
CA ALA A 161 -6.58 -3.83 10.37
C ALA A 161 -5.06 -3.60 10.35
N LEU A 162 -4.57 -2.86 9.36
CA LEU A 162 -3.17 -2.47 9.26
C LEU A 162 -2.70 -1.65 10.47
N LEU A 163 -3.51 -0.66 10.89
CA LEU A 163 -3.20 0.16 12.07
C LEU A 163 -3.17 -0.71 13.33
N THR A 164 -4.15 -1.58 13.53
CA THR A 164 -4.18 -2.52 14.67
C THR A 164 -2.98 -3.45 14.67
N PHE A 165 -2.50 -3.88 13.50
CA PHE A 165 -1.28 -4.67 13.39
C PHE A 165 -0.06 -3.86 13.85
N LEU A 166 0.11 -2.63 13.35
CA LEU A 166 1.22 -1.76 13.77
C LEU A 166 1.16 -1.40 15.26
N GLU A 167 -0.03 -1.21 15.82
CA GLU A 167 -0.22 -0.95 17.26
C GLU A 167 0.17 -2.14 18.13
N LYS A 168 -0.09 -3.37 17.66
CA LYS A 168 0.31 -4.59 18.35
C LYS A 168 1.80 -4.88 18.20
N LEU A 169 2.38 -4.54 17.05
CA LEU A 169 3.82 -4.65 16.82
C LEU A 169 4.60 -3.70 17.73
N GLY A 170 4.02 -2.56 18.08
CA GLY A 170 4.61 -1.57 18.98
C GLY A 170 5.76 -0.80 18.34
N ASP A 171 6.57 -0.17 19.20
CA ASP A 171 7.74 0.63 18.86
C ASP A 171 9.05 0.01 19.36
N ASP A 172 9.04 -1.29 19.66
CA ASP A 172 10.23 -2.02 20.11
C ASP A 172 11.15 -2.46 18.95
N PHE A 173 10.63 -2.49 17.72
CA PHE A 173 11.33 -3.00 16.55
C PHE A 173 11.47 -1.94 15.45
N ASN A 174 12.67 -1.85 14.89
CA ASN A 174 12.89 -1.05 13.69
C ASN A 174 12.34 -1.80 12.46
N ILE A 175 11.44 -1.16 11.71
CA ILE A 175 10.88 -1.70 10.48
C ILE A 175 11.80 -1.33 9.32
N THR A 176 12.28 -2.32 8.58
CA THR A 176 13.25 -2.16 7.48
C THR A 176 12.67 -2.52 6.11
N LEU A 177 11.55 -3.23 6.11
CA LEU A 177 10.73 -3.49 4.93
C LEU A 177 9.27 -3.51 5.37
N PHE A 178 8.41 -2.87 4.59
CA PHE A 178 6.97 -3.01 4.76
C PHE A 178 6.34 -3.10 3.39
N HIS A 179 5.60 -4.17 3.11
CA HIS A 179 4.87 -4.31 1.86
C HIS A 179 3.47 -4.85 2.16
N TYR A 180 2.49 -3.97 2.02
CA TYR A 180 1.08 -4.25 2.21
C TYR A 180 0.29 -3.81 0.99
N ARG A 181 -0.59 -4.70 0.51
CA ARG A 181 -1.53 -4.39 -0.56
C ARG A 181 -2.85 -5.10 -0.31
N ASN A 182 -3.91 -4.32 -0.24
CA ASN A 182 -5.27 -4.80 -0.14
C ASN A 182 -5.87 -4.97 -1.54
N HIS A 183 -6.11 -6.22 -1.93
CA HIS A 183 -6.74 -6.56 -3.20
C HIS A 183 -8.25 -6.84 -3.09
N GLY A 184 -8.89 -6.39 -2.01
CA GLY A 184 -10.29 -6.74 -1.71
C GLY A 184 -10.47 -8.22 -1.36
N ALA A 185 -9.39 -8.90 -0.96
CA ALA A 185 -9.44 -10.24 -0.41
C ALA A 185 -9.92 -10.21 1.05
N ALA A 186 -10.47 -11.32 1.53
CA ALA A 186 -10.88 -11.45 2.94
C ALA A 186 -9.68 -11.45 3.92
N GLU A 187 -8.47 -11.70 3.40
CA GLU A 187 -7.22 -11.74 4.17
C GLU A 187 -6.28 -10.65 3.68
N GLY A 188 -5.82 -9.83 4.62
CA GLY A 188 -4.72 -8.89 4.44
C GLY A 188 -3.41 -9.63 4.60
N ARG A 189 -2.47 -9.38 3.70
CA ARG A 189 -1.12 -9.97 3.74
C ARG A 189 -0.10 -8.85 3.81
N VAL A 190 0.76 -8.92 4.81
CA VAL A 190 1.88 -8.00 4.97
C VAL A 190 3.17 -8.80 4.93
N LEU A 191 4.12 -8.33 4.14
CA LEU A 191 5.51 -8.72 4.26
C LEU A 191 6.24 -7.62 5.06
N VAL A 192 6.86 -7.99 6.17
CA VAL A 192 7.56 -7.06 7.08
C VAL A 192 8.99 -7.54 7.26
N GLY A 193 9.94 -6.62 7.13
CA GLY A 193 11.32 -6.79 7.58
C GLY A 193 11.49 -6.06 8.91
N LEU A 194 11.99 -6.76 9.91
CA LEU A 194 12.29 -6.19 11.23
C LEU A 194 13.76 -6.38 11.54
N GLN A 195 14.40 -5.33 12.05
CA GLN A 195 15.76 -5.44 12.54
C GLN A 195 15.76 -6.07 13.93
N ALA A 196 16.15 -7.35 14.01
CA ALA A 196 16.19 -8.10 15.26
C ALA A 196 17.49 -8.90 15.37
N SER A 197 18.33 -8.50 16.31
CA SER A 197 19.56 -9.20 16.67
C SER A 197 19.28 -10.49 17.46
N MET A 198 20.30 -11.32 17.65
CA MET A 198 20.15 -12.58 18.39
C MET A 198 19.60 -12.40 19.82
N SER A 199 19.87 -11.24 20.46
CA SER A 199 19.43 -10.94 21.83
C SER A 199 17.94 -10.59 21.94
N ASN A 200 17.31 -10.07 20.87
CA ASN A 200 15.88 -9.70 20.87
C ASN A 200 14.99 -10.68 20.09
N SER A 201 15.56 -11.78 19.57
CA SER A 201 14.82 -12.86 18.89
C SER A 201 13.66 -13.44 19.71
N ARG A 202 13.83 -13.56 21.03
CA ARG A 202 12.78 -14.05 21.95
C ARG A 202 11.66 -13.03 22.13
N GLN A 203 12.02 -11.75 22.30
CA GLN A 203 11.03 -10.65 22.35
C GLN A 203 10.23 -10.57 21.06
N LEU A 204 10.88 -10.78 19.90
CA LEU A 204 10.18 -10.81 18.61
C LEU A 204 9.19 -11.97 18.54
N GLN A 205 9.58 -13.17 18.97
CA GLN A 205 8.67 -14.31 19.01
C GLN A 205 7.49 -14.08 19.96
N ASP A 206 7.75 -13.54 21.14
CA ASP A 206 6.71 -13.22 22.13
C ASP A 206 5.74 -12.15 21.58
N ALA A 207 6.27 -11.09 20.96
CA ALA A 207 5.45 -10.07 20.29
C ALA A 207 4.59 -10.65 19.16
N LEU A 208 5.15 -11.55 18.34
CA LEU A 208 4.40 -12.22 17.27
C LEU A 208 3.30 -13.15 17.81
N LEU A 209 3.53 -13.81 18.94
CA LEU A 209 2.51 -14.61 19.64
C LEU A 209 1.40 -13.72 20.19
N ASP A 210 1.74 -12.59 20.81
CA ASP A 210 0.79 -11.62 21.38
C ASP A 210 -0.02 -10.89 20.31
N ILE A 211 0.55 -10.70 19.11
CA ILE A 211 -0.16 -10.14 17.95
C ILE A 211 -1.39 -11.01 17.60
N GLY A 212 -1.31 -12.33 17.78
CA GLY A 212 -2.43 -13.26 17.54
C GLY A 212 -2.82 -13.42 16.07
N TYR A 213 -1.88 -13.16 15.15
CA TYR A 213 -2.03 -13.37 13.71
C TYR A 213 -1.11 -14.49 13.22
N ASP A 214 -1.39 -15.02 12.02
CA ASP A 214 -0.52 -16.04 11.42
C ASP A 214 0.76 -15.37 10.90
N CYS A 215 1.89 -15.73 11.52
CA CYS A 215 3.20 -15.16 11.26
C CYS A 215 4.15 -16.28 10.79
N THR A 216 4.69 -16.14 9.58
CA THR A 216 5.68 -17.08 9.02
C THR A 216 7.03 -16.38 8.81
N MET A 217 8.10 -16.94 9.38
CA MET A 217 9.48 -16.52 9.10
C MET A 217 9.90 -16.93 7.68
N LEU A 218 10.59 -16.05 6.96
CA LEU A 218 10.98 -16.24 5.55
C LEU A 218 12.47 -15.99 5.28
N ASN A 219 13.33 -16.00 6.30
CA ASN A 219 14.76 -15.70 6.16
C ASN A 219 15.51 -16.63 5.19
N ASP A 220 15.09 -17.89 5.08
CA ASP A 220 15.67 -18.89 4.17
C ASP A 220 15.03 -18.89 2.79
N ASN A 221 14.13 -17.95 2.51
CA ASN A 221 13.47 -17.86 1.21
C ASN A 221 14.46 -17.41 0.13
N VAL A 222 14.62 -18.22 -0.90
CA VAL A 222 15.55 -17.95 -2.02
C VAL A 222 15.22 -16.63 -2.74
N ALA A 223 13.94 -16.30 -2.92
CA ALA A 223 13.56 -15.05 -3.59
C ALA A 223 13.92 -13.82 -2.74
N TYR A 224 13.73 -13.89 -1.42
CA TYR A 224 14.19 -12.84 -0.51
C TYR A 224 15.71 -12.64 -0.61
N GLN A 225 16.48 -13.72 -0.55
CA GLN A 225 17.94 -13.65 -0.63
C GLN A 225 18.46 -13.11 -1.97
N LEU A 226 17.76 -13.39 -3.08
CA LEU A 226 18.18 -12.94 -4.41
C LEU A 226 17.79 -11.50 -4.73
N PHE A 227 16.63 -11.04 -4.25
CA PHE A 227 16.01 -9.78 -4.73
C PHE A 227 15.85 -8.69 -3.69
N LEU A 228 16.03 -8.98 -2.40
CA LEU A 228 15.78 -8.02 -1.31
C LEU A 228 16.96 -7.87 -0.34
N LYS A 229 17.81 -8.88 -0.20
CA LYS A 229 18.94 -8.90 0.75
C LYS A 229 20.26 -8.43 0.15
#